data_AF-A0A7V5E8I9-F1
#
_entry.id   AF-A0A7V5E8I9-F1
#
_cell.length_a   1.000
_cell.length_b   1.000
_cell.length_c   1.000
_cell.angle_alpha   90.00
_cell.angle_beta   90.00
_cell.angle_gamma   90.00
#
_symmetry.space_group_name_H-M   'P 1'
#
loop_
_entity.id
_entity.type
_entity.pdbx_description
1 polymer ?
#
loop_
_entity_poly.entity_id
_entity_poly.type
_entity_poly.pdbx_seq_one_letter_code
_entity_poly.pdbx_strand_id
1 'polypeptide(L)'
;MRLWGNEYNKMEFAGAFGDLGTLIPFVVGYITINKMDPLGILVSFGLFKIFVGLYFRTPIPIQPMKAIGGMAIAHPGSVTQGMIWGSGIFTGIFWLFMGLTGAISWIEKITTKPVVRGIMLGLGLGFVVEGLSMMREGPLVAIG
;
A
#
# COMPACT_ATOMS: atom_id res chain seq x y z
N MET A 1 -17.20 -4.93 -21.11
CA MET A 1 -17.16 -3.82 -22.08
C MET A 1 -15.73 -3.31 -22.17
N ARG A 2 -15.19 -3.03 -23.36
CA ARG A 2 -13.87 -2.41 -23.52
C ARG A 2 -14.05 -0.96 -23.91
N LEU A 3 -13.55 -0.02 -23.11
CA LEU A 3 -13.62 1.42 -23.36
C LEU A 3 -12.22 2.00 -23.21
N TRP A 4 -11.72 2.67 -24.26
CA TRP A 4 -10.49 3.47 -24.19
C TRP A 4 -9.24 2.68 -23.78
N GLY A 5 -9.22 1.37 -24.09
CA GLY A 5 -8.15 0.45 -23.71
C GLY A 5 -8.38 -0.27 -22.38
N ASN A 6 -9.33 0.17 -21.57
CA ASN A 6 -9.70 -0.48 -20.30
C ASN A 6 -10.76 -1.55 -20.51
N GLU A 7 -10.59 -2.68 -19.84
CA GLU A 7 -11.63 -3.69 -19.70
C GLU A 7 -12.52 -3.38 -18.50
N TYR A 8 -13.82 -3.55 -18.70
CA TYR A 8 -14.85 -3.47 -17.68
C TYR A 8 -15.62 -4.79 -17.74
N ASN A 9 -15.03 -5.83 -17.17
CA ASN A 9 -15.59 -7.17 -17.11
C ASN A 9 -15.89 -7.55 -15.64
N LYS A 10 -16.53 -8.69 -15.41
CA LYS A 10 -16.86 -9.12 -14.02
C LYS A 10 -15.62 -9.37 -13.16
N MET A 11 -14.50 -9.78 -13.77
CA MET A 11 -13.24 -10.01 -13.08
C MET A 11 -12.60 -8.71 -12.63
N GLU A 12 -12.67 -7.65 -13.44
CA GLU A 12 -12.23 -6.29 -13.11
C GLU A 12 -13.05 -5.72 -11.94
N PHE A 13 -14.36 -5.96 -11.96
CA PHE A 13 -15.22 -5.59 -10.84
C PHE A 13 -14.85 -6.36 -9.56
N ALA A 14 -14.68 -7.69 -9.66
CA ALA A 14 -14.26 -8.51 -8.53
C ALA A 14 -12.87 -8.09 -8.00
N GLY A 15 -11.92 -7.76 -8.88
CA GLY A 15 -10.60 -7.26 -8.54
C GLY A 15 -10.64 -5.91 -7.83
N ALA A 16 -11.50 -4.99 -8.29
CA ALA A 16 -11.72 -3.71 -7.62
C ALA A 16 -12.26 -3.89 -6.18
N PHE A 17 -13.19 -4.82 -5.96
CA PHE A 17 -13.65 -5.17 -4.62
C PHE A 17 -12.57 -5.85 -3.78
N GLY A 18 -11.72 -6.68 -4.39
CA GLY A 18 -10.56 -7.28 -3.72
C GLY A 18 -9.57 -6.22 -3.21
N ASP A 19 -9.27 -5.21 -4.03
CA ASP A 19 -8.41 -4.08 -3.66
C ASP A 19 -9.01 -3.22 -2.53
N LEU A 20 -10.33 -3.01 -2.55
CA LEU A 20 -11.04 -2.35 -1.44
C LEU A 20 -10.90 -3.12 -0.12
N GLY A 21 -10.96 -4.46 -0.16
CA GLY A 21 -10.80 -5.30 1.04
C GLY A 21 -9.47 -5.05 1.77
N THR A 22 -8.40 -4.80 1.02
CA THR A 22 -7.09 -4.45 1.60
C THR A 22 -6.97 -2.99 2.02
N LEU A 23 -7.73 -2.08 1.40
CA LEU A 23 -7.68 -0.65 1.68
C LEU A 23 -8.50 -0.25 2.92
N ILE A 24 -9.66 -0.88 3.13
CA ILE A 24 -10.60 -0.53 4.21
C ILE A 24 -9.94 -0.54 5.60
N PRO A 25 -9.18 -1.59 6.02
CA PRO A 25 -8.58 -1.62 7.34
C PRO A 25 -7.63 -0.43 7.61
N PHE A 26 -6.85 -0.03 6.60
CA PHE A 26 -5.94 1.10 6.73
C PHE A 26 -6.68 2.43 6.81
N VAL A 27 -7.68 2.65 5.95
CA VAL A 27 -8.46 3.90 5.97
C VAL A 27 -9.22 4.05 7.28
N VAL A 28 -9.84 2.97 7.77
CA VAL A 28 -10.48 2.96 9.09
C VAL A 28 -9.46 3.29 10.17
N GLY A 29 -8.28 2.65 10.17
CA GLY A 29 -7.21 2.95 11.12
C GLY A 29 -6.74 4.41 11.07
N TYR A 30 -6.56 5.00 9.89
CA TYR A 30 -6.18 6.41 9.78
C TYR A 30 -7.24 7.38 10.31
N ILE A 31 -8.52 7.07 10.09
CA ILE A 31 -9.63 7.90 10.56
C ILE A 31 -9.81 7.76 12.08
N THR A 32 -9.88 6.53 12.60
CA THR A 32 -10.22 6.30 14.00
C THR A 32 -9.05 6.56 14.95
N ILE A 33 -7.84 6.20 14.54
CA ILE A 33 -6.63 6.27 15.38
C ILE A 33 -5.89 7.58 15.15
N ASN A 34 -5.61 7.92 13.89
CA ASN A 34 -4.84 9.12 13.52
C ASN A 34 -5.73 10.36 13.33
N LYS A 35 -7.05 10.24 13.54
CA LYS A 35 -8.05 11.33 13.42
C LYS A 35 -8.00 12.09 12.10
N MET A 36 -7.57 11.42 11.02
CA MET A 36 -7.47 12.06 9.71
C MET A 36 -8.86 12.30 9.13
N ASP A 37 -9.00 13.36 8.33
CA ASP A 37 -10.25 13.70 7.67
C ASP A 37 -10.67 12.60 6.66
N PRO A 38 -11.83 11.95 6.87
CA PRO A 38 -12.31 10.88 5.99
C PRO A 38 -12.55 11.35 4.55
N LEU A 39 -13.06 12.58 4.41
CA LEU A 39 -13.41 13.14 3.10
C LEU A 39 -12.15 13.34 2.26
N GLY A 40 -11.13 14.01 2.82
CA GLY A 40 -9.85 14.24 2.17
C GLY A 40 -9.17 12.94 1.73
N ILE A 41 -9.17 11.91 2.58
CA ILE A 41 -8.59 10.61 2.25
C ILE A 41 -9.37 9.95 1.10
N LEU A 42 -10.68 9.74 1.26
CA LEU A 42 -11.49 8.97 0.31
C LEU A 42 -11.58 9.65 -1.06
N VAL A 43 -11.75 10.97 -1.08
CA VAL A 43 -11.81 11.74 -2.33
C VAL A 43 -10.45 11.69 -3.04
N SER A 44 -9.34 11.89 -2.32
CA SER A 44 -8.01 11.82 -2.93
C SER A 44 -7.71 10.43 -3.50
N PHE A 45 -7.98 9.36 -2.73
CA PHE A 45 -7.80 7.99 -3.22
C PHE A 45 -8.67 7.69 -4.44
N GLY A 46 -9.93 8.11 -4.44
CA GLY A 46 -10.84 7.92 -5.57
C GLY A 46 -10.35 8.63 -6.84
N LEU A 47 -9.98 9.90 -6.73
CA LEU A 47 -9.47 10.69 -7.84
C LEU A 47 -8.17 10.09 -8.41
N PHE A 48 -7.22 9.71 -7.54
CA PHE A 48 -5.97 9.10 -7.99
C PHE A 48 -6.20 7.73 -8.63
N LYS A 49 -7.12 6.91 -8.13
CA LYS A 49 -7.45 5.61 -8.75
C LYS A 49 -8.04 5.79 -10.15
N ILE A 50 -8.92 6.78 -10.33
CA ILE A 50 -9.46 7.12 -11.66
C ILE A 50 -8.33 7.60 -12.57
N PHE A 51 -7.50 8.53 -12.10
CA PHE A 51 -6.39 9.09 -12.89
C PHE A 51 -5.41 8.02 -13.36
N VAL A 52 -4.89 7.20 -12.44
CA VAL A 52 -3.94 6.10 -12.73
C VAL A 52 -4.58 5.06 -13.64
N GLY A 53 -5.84 4.70 -13.39
CA GLY A 53 -6.58 3.74 -14.23
C GLY A 53 -6.80 4.25 -15.66
N LEU A 54 -6.97 5.56 -15.87
CA LEU A 54 -7.05 6.16 -17.20
C LEU A 54 -5.68 6.32 -17.88
N TYR A 55 -4.64 6.64 -17.10
CA TYR A 55 -3.29 6.86 -17.61
C TYR A 55 -2.58 5.56 -18.00
N PHE A 56 -2.48 4.60 -17.08
CA PHE A 56 -1.79 3.32 -17.30
C PHE A 56 -2.66 2.28 -18.01
N ARG A 57 -3.95 2.58 -18.18
CA ARG A 57 -4.95 1.73 -18.83
C ARG A 57 -4.97 0.29 -18.31
N THR A 58 -4.59 0.12 -17.05
CA THR A 58 -4.50 -1.16 -16.36
C THR A 58 -4.95 -0.97 -14.92
N PRO A 59 -5.55 -1.99 -14.30
CA PRO A 59 -6.02 -1.91 -12.93
C PRO A 59 -4.80 -1.97 -12.02
N ILE A 60 -4.41 -0.83 -11.48
CA ILE A 60 -3.29 -0.73 -10.54
C ILE A 60 -3.86 -0.42 -9.15
N PRO A 61 -3.64 -1.29 -8.15
CA PRO A 61 -4.08 -1.04 -6.79
C PRO A 61 -3.32 0.16 -6.21
N ILE A 62 -4.05 1.22 -5.83
CA ILE A 62 -3.51 2.35 -5.08
C ILE A 62 -3.92 2.17 -3.63
N GLN A 63 -2.97 1.73 -2.81
CA GLN A 63 -3.17 1.46 -1.40
C GLN A 63 -2.14 2.21 -0.56
N PRO A 64 -2.45 2.50 0.72
CA PRO A 64 -1.44 2.90 1.67
C PRO A 64 -0.29 1.89 1.70
N MET A 65 0.93 2.36 1.63
CA MET A 65 2.10 1.49 1.72
C MET A 65 2.08 0.80 3.08
N LYS A 66 2.00 -0.55 3.10
CA LYS A 66 1.80 -1.35 4.31
C LYS A 66 2.75 -0.99 5.46
N ALA A 67 3.99 -0.65 5.15
CA ALA A 67 4.98 -0.22 6.16
C ALA A 67 4.63 1.13 6.79
N ILE A 68 4.32 2.15 5.98
CA ILE A 68 3.97 3.49 6.46
C ILE A 68 2.63 3.45 7.20
N GLY A 69 1.64 2.75 6.63
CA GLY A 69 0.33 2.59 7.27
C GLY A 69 0.36 1.76 8.53
N GLY A 70 1.15 0.68 8.57
CA GLY A 70 1.35 -0.12 9.76
C GLY A 70 1.99 0.70 10.88
N MET A 71 3.06 1.44 10.58
CA MET A 71 3.73 2.29 11.58
C MET A 71 2.82 3.38 12.14
N ALA A 72 2.05 4.05 11.29
CA ALA A 72 1.12 5.09 11.70
C ALA A 72 -0.03 4.56 12.59
N ILE A 73 -0.47 3.33 12.36
CA ILE A 73 -1.52 2.69 13.18
C ILE A 73 -0.94 2.15 14.49
N ALA A 74 0.26 1.57 14.45
CA ALA A 74 0.91 0.96 15.61
C ALA A 74 1.43 1.99 16.63
N HIS A 75 1.79 3.20 16.19
CA HIS A 75 2.39 4.23 17.05
C HIS A 75 1.65 5.57 16.98
N PRO A 76 0.38 5.63 17.42
CA PRO A 76 -0.46 6.84 17.28
C PRO A 76 0.02 8.04 18.10
N GLY A 77 0.84 7.82 19.14
CA GLY A 77 1.39 8.89 19.98
C GLY A 77 2.64 9.56 19.40
N SER A 78 3.37 8.90 18.51
CA SER A 78 4.61 9.42 17.91
C SER A 78 4.46 9.80 16.45
N VAL A 79 3.51 9.19 15.73
CA VAL A 79 3.23 9.52 14.33
C VAL A 79 2.13 10.58 14.28
N THR A 80 2.52 11.80 13.91
CA THR A 80 1.56 12.89 13.71
C THR A 80 0.97 12.85 12.30
N GLN A 81 -0.20 13.47 12.11
CA GLN A 81 -0.80 13.63 10.79
C GLN A 81 0.16 14.27 9.78
N GLY A 82 0.92 15.29 10.22
CA GLY A 82 1.92 15.95 9.38
C GLY A 82 3.05 15.01 8.93
N MET A 83 3.44 14.03 9.74
CA MET A 83 4.42 13.02 9.33
C MET A 83 3.86 12.06 8.29
N ILE A 84 2.57 11.70 8.36
CA ILE A 84 1.92 10.87 7.34
C ILE A 84 1.93 11.62 6.00
N TRP A 85 1.48 12.87 5.98
CA TRP A 85 1.52 13.72 4.79
C TRP A 85 2.94 13.92 4.26
N GLY A 86 3.90 14.22 5.14
CA GLY A 86 5.31 14.37 4.81
C GLY A 86 5.92 13.11 4.19
N SER A 87 5.60 11.93 4.74
CA SER A 87 6.07 10.66 4.19
C SER A 87 5.50 10.39 2.80
N GLY A 88 4.24 10.74 2.54
CA GLY A 88 3.59 10.60 1.24
C GLY A 88 4.22 11.53 0.20
N ILE A 89 4.39 12.81 0.53
CA ILE A 89 5.04 13.80 -0.37
C ILE A 89 6.49 13.41 -0.64
N PHE A 90 7.25 13.08 0.41
CA PHE A 90 8.65 12.68 0.27
C PHE A 90 8.78 11.45 -0.64
N THR A 91 7.94 10.43 -0.41
CA THR A 91 7.95 9.21 -1.21
C THR A 91 7.55 9.49 -2.65
N GLY A 92 6.54 10.34 -2.88
CA GLY A 92 6.13 10.78 -4.22
C GLY A 92 7.25 11.50 -4.97
N ILE A 93 7.89 12.49 -4.33
CA ILE A 93 9.01 13.25 -4.92
C ILE A 93 10.20 12.33 -5.18
N PHE A 94 10.54 11.47 -4.22
CA PHE A 94 11.65 10.54 -4.33
C PHE A 94 11.47 9.60 -5.53
N TRP A 95 10.30 8.97 -5.67
CA TRP A 95 10.02 8.09 -6.80
C TRP A 95 9.93 8.84 -8.13
N LEU A 96 9.37 10.04 -8.13
CA LEU A 96 9.33 10.88 -9.34
C LEU A 96 10.75 11.22 -9.80
N PHE A 97 11.64 11.64 -8.88
CA PHE A 97 13.03 11.94 -9.18
C PHE A 97 13.80 10.69 -9.67
N MET A 98 13.64 9.56 -8.99
CA MET A 98 14.24 8.29 -9.38
C MET A 98 13.75 7.81 -10.77
N GLY A 99 12.48 8.05 -11.09
CA GLY A 99 11.90 7.74 -12.40
C GLY A 99 12.41 8.65 -13.51
N LEU A 100 12.47 9.95 -13.27
CA LEU A 100 12.96 10.94 -14.24
C LEU A 100 14.46 10.78 -14.54
N THR A 101 15.27 10.42 -13.54
CA THR A 101 16.71 10.21 -13.71
C THR A 101 17.07 8.87 -14.36
N GLY A 102 16.12 7.94 -14.52
CA GLY A 102 16.39 6.60 -15.02
C GLY A 102 17.19 5.71 -14.05
N ALA A 103 17.43 6.18 -12.82
CA ALA A 103 18.16 5.43 -11.79
C ALA A 103 17.50 4.09 -11.46
N ILE A 104 16.17 4.02 -11.55
CA ILE A 104 15.38 2.78 -11.36
C ILE A 104 15.84 1.70 -12.35
N SER A 105 16.04 2.05 -13.62
CA SER A 105 16.47 1.10 -14.65
C SER A 105 17.91 0.61 -14.44
N TRP A 106 18.74 1.40 -13.76
CA TRP A 106 20.09 0.98 -13.37
C TRP A 106 20.05 0.01 -12.17
N ILE A 107 19.24 0.34 -11.15
CA ILE A 107 19.02 -0.52 -9.98
C ILE A 107 18.41 -1.86 -10.39
N GLU A 108 17.44 -1.85 -11.31
CA GLU A 108 16.81 -3.07 -11.84
C GLU A 108 17.85 -4.03 -12.45
N LYS A 109 18.82 -3.51 -13.21
CA LYS A 109 19.89 -4.33 -13.81
C LYS A 109 20.80 -4.99 -12.78
N ILE A 110 21.02 -4.34 -11.64
CA ILE A 110 21.83 -4.86 -10.54
C ILE A 110 21.02 -5.86 -9.70
N THR A 111 19.71 -5.65 -9.59
CA THR A 111 18.81 -6.47 -8.79
C THR A 111 18.49 -7.77 -9.51
N THR A 112 19.40 -8.74 -9.42
CA THR A 112 19.23 -10.06 -10.02
C THR A 112 18.10 -10.86 -9.35
N LYS A 113 17.52 -11.83 -10.08
CA LYS A 113 16.42 -12.69 -9.58
C LYS A 113 16.68 -13.32 -8.20
N PRO A 114 17.90 -13.80 -7.85
CA PRO A 114 18.18 -14.33 -6.52
C PRO A 114 17.99 -13.28 -5.40
N VAL A 115 18.34 -12.02 -5.64
CA VAL A 115 18.19 -10.94 -4.65
C VAL A 115 16.72 -10.69 -4.35
N VAL A 116 15.89 -10.57 -5.39
CA VAL A 116 14.43 -10.38 -5.23
C VAL A 116 13.81 -11.54 -4.45
N ARG A 117 14.19 -12.79 -4.79
CA ARG A 117 13.71 -13.98 -4.08
C ARG A 117 14.18 -14.01 -2.62
N GLY A 118 15.42 -13.60 -2.35
CA GLY A 118 15.96 -13.48 -1.00
C GLY A 118 15.21 -12.46 -0.16
N ILE A 119 14.90 -11.28 -0.73
CA ILE A 119 14.09 -10.25 -0.07
C ILE A 119 12.68 -10.78 0.23
N MET A 120 12.03 -11.43 -0.75
CA MET A 120 10.70 -12.01 -0.57
C MET A 120 10.69 -13.12 0.49
N LEU A 121 11.70 -14.00 0.51
CA LEU A 121 11.84 -15.04 1.53
C LEU A 121 12.06 -14.42 2.92
N GLY A 122 12.95 -13.42 3.01
CA GLY A 122 13.22 -12.71 4.26
C GLY A 122 11.98 -12.01 4.82
N LEU A 123 11.22 -11.32 3.96
CA LEU A 123 9.94 -10.71 4.34
C LEU A 123 8.90 -11.77 4.77
N GLY A 124 8.81 -12.88 4.04
CA GLY A 124 7.92 -13.99 4.38
C GLY A 124 8.24 -14.61 5.74
N LEU A 125 9.51 -14.90 6.00
CA LEU A 125 9.98 -15.38 7.31
C LEU A 125 9.75 -14.34 8.41
N GLY A 126 9.96 -13.06 8.11
CA GLY A 126 9.65 -11.96 9.03
C GLY A 126 8.19 -11.96 9.46
N PHE A 127 7.25 -12.15 8.52
CA PHE A 127 5.83 -12.27 8.86
C PHE A 127 5.50 -13.51 9.68
N VAL A 128 6.17 -14.64 9.45
CA VAL A 128 5.99 -15.84 10.29
C VAL A 128 6.42 -15.57 11.72
N VAL A 129 7.59 -14.95 11.91
CA VAL A 129 8.11 -14.62 13.25
C VAL A 129 7.20 -13.62 13.95
N GLU A 130 6.75 -12.57 13.26
CA GLU A 130 5.83 -11.58 13.82
C GLU A 130 4.48 -12.22 14.20
N GLY A 131 3.94 -13.08 13.34
CA GLY A 131 2.72 -13.83 13.62
C GLY A 131 2.86 -14.74 14.85
N LEU A 132 4.00 -15.41 15.03
CA LEU A 132 4.31 -16.19 16.23
C LEU A 132 4.41 -15.32 17.49
N SER A 133 4.97 -14.12 17.37
CA SER A 133 5.03 -13.15 18.48
C SER A 133 3.63 -12.72 18.90
N MET A 134 2.77 -12.35 17.95
CA MET A 134 1.38 -11.96 18.21
C MET A 134 0.57 -13.12 18.84
N MET A 135 0.77 -14.36 18.38
CA MET A 135 0.12 -15.54 18.98
C MET A 135 0.53 -15.76 20.43
N ARG A 136 1.77 -15.41 20.79
CA ARG A 136 2.27 -15.52 22.18
C ARG A 136 1.62 -14.50 23.11
N GLU A 137 1.30 -13.31 22.62
CA GLU A 137 0.63 -12.26 23.39
C GLU A 137 -0.87 -12.51 23.58
N GLY A 138 -1.52 -13.25 22.67
CA GLY A 138 -2.95 -13.57 22.72
C GLY A 138 -3.29 -15.02 22.40
N PRO A 139 -2.90 -16.01 23.25
CA PRO A 139 -3.04 -17.43 22.94
C PRO A 139 -4.49 -17.90 22.74
N LEU A 140 -5.48 -17.21 23.30
CA LEU A 140 -6.91 -17.52 23.11
C LEU A 140 -7.42 -17.12 21.72
N VAL A 141 -6.87 -16.07 21.12
CA VAL A 141 -7.24 -15.59 19.77
C VAL A 141 -6.50 -16.39 18.69
N ALA A 142 -5.34 -16.96 19.04
CA ALA A 142 -4.51 -17.76 18.15
C ALA A 142 -5.13 -19.11 17.74
N ILE A 143 -6.13 -19.60 18.47
CA ILE A 143 -6.80 -20.90 18.24
C ILE A 143 -8.08 -20.74 17.39
N GLY A 144 -8.52 -19.50 17.13
CA GLY A 144 -9.76 -19.16 16.40
C GLY A 144 -9.53 -18.85 14.92
#